data_AF-A0A6P0VVE3-F1
#
_entry.id   AF-A0A6P0VVE3-F1
#
_cell.length_a   1.000
_cell.length_b   1.000
_cell.length_c   1.000
_cell.angle_alpha   90.00
_cell.angle_beta   90.00
_cell.angle_gamma   90.00
#
_symmetry.space_group_name_H-M   'P 1'
#
loop_
_entity.id
_entity.type
_entity.pdbx_description
1 polymer ?
#
loop_
_entity_poly.entity_id
_entity_poly.type
_entity_poly.pdbx_seq_one_letter_code
_entity_poly.pdbx_strand_id
1 'polypeptide(L)'
;METLHQENDVNPLDQGQSNSIYEAENLMVHHRFEEQAAHTPEMIAIVDQGRQLTYQQLNAKANQLAHYLQKQGVGSEVLVGICLERSPALIISLMAILKAGGAYVPLDPDYPVERLEMMQEDSQARLILTTRKNRAEWMRNTKIVCTDTQEHEISQESRENLNHTVAAHHLAYVIYTSGSTGKPKGVMIEHHSLAT
;
A
#
# COMPACT_ATOMS: atom_id res chain seq x y z
N MET A 1 69.29 17.01 -28.68
CA MET A 1 69.39 16.47 -27.31
C MET A 1 67.98 16.36 -26.79
N GLU A 2 67.63 15.14 -26.39
CA GLU A 2 66.50 14.72 -25.54
C GLU A 2 65.05 14.87 -26.03
N THR A 3 64.51 13.69 -26.33
CA THR A 3 63.11 13.24 -26.37
C THR A 3 62.41 13.45 -25.04
N LEU A 4 61.09 13.70 -25.04
CA LEU A 4 60.15 13.13 -24.06
C LEU A 4 58.72 13.10 -24.61
N HIS A 5 58.07 11.97 -24.37
CA HIS A 5 56.73 11.59 -24.81
C HIS A 5 55.63 12.47 -24.23
N GLN A 6 54.53 12.59 -24.95
CA GLN A 6 53.22 12.70 -24.31
C GLN A 6 52.19 11.86 -25.06
N GLU A 7 51.64 10.91 -24.31
CA GLU A 7 50.72 9.87 -24.70
C GLU A 7 49.34 10.43 -25.06
N ASN A 8 48.71 9.76 -26.02
CA ASN A 8 47.27 9.78 -26.21
C ASN A 8 46.61 9.11 -25.00
N ASP A 9 46.09 9.90 -24.05
CA ASP A 9 45.17 9.38 -23.05
C ASP A 9 43.73 9.62 -23.52
N VAL A 10 43.20 8.61 -24.21
CA VAL A 10 41.77 8.38 -24.30
C VAL A 10 41.34 7.96 -22.90
N ASN A 11 40.70 8.86 -22.16
CA ASN A 11 40.17 8.56 -20.83
C ASN A 11 39.17 7.38 -20.90
N PRO A 12 39.43 6.21 -20.28
CA PRO A 12 38.57 5.04 -20.38
C PRO A 12 37.40 4.99 -19.37
N LEU A 13 37.08 6.09 -18.67
CA LEU A 13 36.15 6.06 -17.55
C LEU A 13 34.75 6.63 -17.83
N ASP A 14 34.23 6.49 -19.06
CA ASP A 14 32.82 6.76 -19.37
C ASP A 14 32.01 5.49 -19.62
N GLN A 15 32.18 4.48 -18.75
CA GLN A 15 31.28 3.31 -18.74
C GLN A 15 31.05 2.82 -17.31
N GLY A 16 29.82 3.00 -16.81
CA GLY A 16 29.25 2.02 -15.87
C GLY A 16 28.72 2.48 -14.52
N GLN A 17 28.52 3.78 -14.25
CA GLN A 17 27.87 4.21 -13.00
C GLN A 17 26.90 5.38 -13.22
N SER A 18 25.76 5.15 -13.89
CA SER A 18 24.67 6.15 -13.91
C SER A 18 23.26 5.56 -14.07
N ASN A 19 23.03 4.29 -13.71
CA ASN A 19 21.67 3.72 -13.74
C ASN A 19 21.11 3.27 -12.39
N SER A 20 21.90 3.12 -11.31
CA SER A 20 21.36 2.54 -10.07
C SER A 20 20.75 3.55 -9.10
N ILE A 21 21.02 4.86 -9.26
CA ILE A 21 20.49 5.90 -8.36
C ILE A 21 19.13 6.40 -8.85
N TYR A 22 18.88 6.38 -10.16
CA TYR A 22 17.61 6.83 -10.76
C TYR A 22 16.49 5.79 -10.73
N GLU A 23 16.81 4.49 -10.57
CA GLU A 23 15.78 3.45 -10.38
C GLU A 23 15.17 3.46 -8.97
N ALA A 24 15.90 3.96 -7.97
CA ALA A 24 15.42 4.05 -6.59
C ALA A 24 14.30 5.08 -6.38
N GLU A 25 14.18 6.06 -7.28
CA GLU A 25 13.21 7.17 -7.16
C GLU A 25 11.76 6.79 -7.52
N ASN A 26 11.52 5.56 -8.01
CA ASN A 26 10.19 5.06 -8.43
C ASN A 26 9.77 3.76 -7.70
N LEU A 27 10.28 3.53 -6.50
CA LEU A 27 9.99 2.32 -5.74
C LEU A 27 8.70 2.48 -4.94
N MET A 28 7.58 2.06 -5.53
CA MET A 28 6.33 1.88 -4.80
C MET A 28 6.18 0.44 -4.33
N VAL A 29 5.83 0.27 -3.06
CA VAL A 29 5.62 -1.04 -2.42
C VAL A 29 4.71 -1.96 -3.26
N HIS A 30 3.63 -1.43 -3.84
CA HIS A 30 2.71 -2.23 -4.65
C HIS A 30 3.33 -2.68 -5.99
N HIS A 31 4.19 -1.87 -6.62
CA HIS A 31 4.93 -2.29 -7.83
C HIS A 31 5.90 -3.43 -7.54
N ARG A 32 6.67 -3.35 -6.44
CA ARG A 32 7.55 -4.45 -6.01
C ARG A 32 6.77 -5.75 -5.79
N PHE A 33 5.58 -5.63 -5.18
CA PHE A 33 4.67 -6.76 -5.00
C PHE A 33 4.15 -7.32 -6.33
N GLU A 34 3.76 -6.46 -7.27
CA GLU A 34 3.30 -6.86 -8.61
C GLU A 34 4.39 -7.58 -9.40
N GLU A 35 5.61 -7.05 -9.37
CA GLU A 35 6.76 -7.70 -9.97
C GLU A 35 6.98 -9.07 -9.35
N GLN A 36 7.02 -9.20 -8.02
CA GLN A 36 7.17 -10.50 -7.38
C GLN A 36 6.04 -11.46 -7.77
N ALA A 37 4.81 -10.97 -7.87
CA ALA A 37 3.67 -11.79 -8.28
C ALA A 37 3.76 -12.27 -9.73
N ALA A 38 4.36 -11.48 -10.61
CA ALA A 38 4.66 -11.89 -11.98
C ALA A 38 5.83 -12.89 -12.07
N HIS A 39 6.85 -12.74 -11.21
CA HIS A 39 8.02 -13.61 -11.19
C HIS A 39 7.71 -15.00 -10.62
N THR A 40 6.85 -15.10 -9.59
CA THR A 40 6.53 -16.37 -8.93
C THR A 40 5.02 -16.56 -8.72
N PRO A 41 4.21 -16.63 -9.78
CA PRO A 41 2.75 -16.56 -9.68
C PRO A 41 2.11 -17.71 -8.90
N GLU A 42 2.70 -18.91 -9.01
CA GLU A 42 2.18 -20.14 -8.39
C GLU A 42 2.69 -20.36 -6.96
N MET A 43 3.69 -19.60 -6.51
CA MET A 43 4.21 -19.71 -5.15
C MET A 43 3.19 -19.21 -4.13
N ILE A 44 3.15 -19.86 -2.96
CA ILE A 44 2.26 -19.49 -1.87
C ILE A 44 2.72 -18.17 -1.25
N ALA A 45 1.83 -17.18 -1.23
CA ALA A 45 2.05 -15.86 -0.61
C ALA A 45 1.47 -15.79 0.81
N ILE A 46 0.32 -16.41 1.05
CA ILE A 46 -0.38 -16.37 2.35
C ILE A 46 -0.84 -17.78 2.73
N VAL A 47 -0.66 -18.14 3.99
CA VAL A 47 -1.24 -19.33 4.63
C VAL A 47 -2.07 -18.87 5.82
N ASP A 48 -3.34 -19.26 5.88
CA ASP A 48 -4.25 -18.95 6.98
C ASP A 48 -5.23 -20.11 7.22
N GLN A 49 -5.20 -20.70 8.42
CA GLN A 49 -6.12 -21.76 8.86
C GLN A 49 -6.39 -22.87 7.80
N GLY A 50 -5.33 -23.33 7.12
CA GLY A 50 -5.42 -24.38 6.10
C GLY A 50 -5.81 -23.91 4.70
N ARG A 51 -6.09 -22.61 4.52
CA ARG A 51 -6.24 -21.97 3.22
C ARG A 51 -4.90 -21.39 2.77
N GLN A 52 -4.67 -21.41 1.47
CA GLN A 52 -3.48 -20.83 0.86
C GLN A 52 -3.89 -19.93 -0.30
N LEU A 53 -3.18 -18.81 -0.44
CA LEU A 53 -3.26 -17.96 -1.63
C LEU A 53 -1.91 -17.94 -2.29
N THR A 54 -1.88 -18.18 -3.59
CA THR A 54 -0.68 -17.91 -4.39
C THR A 54 -0.48 -16.41 -4.60
N TYR A 55 0.71 -16.00 -5.02
CA TYR A 55 0.96 -14.60 -5.38
C TYR A 55 0.01 -14.11 -6.48
N GLN A 56 -0.26 -14.92 -7.51
CA GLN A 56 -1.20 -14.56 -8.57
C GLN A 56 -2.62 -14.34 -8.04
N GLN A 57 -3.08 -15.22 -7.14
CA GLN A 57 -4.42 -15.12 -6.54
C GLN A 57 -4.54 -13.91 -5.62
N LEU A 58 -3.50 -13.64 -4.82
CA LEU A 58 -3.43 -12.48 -3.94
C LEU A 58 -3.45 -11.19 -4.77
N ASN A 59 -2.62 -11.10 -5.81
CA ASN A 59 -2.55 -9.93 -6.67
C ASN A 59 -3.88 -9.66 -7.38
N ALA A 60 -4.50 -10.70 -7.96
CA ALA A 60 -5.79 -10.57 -8.61
C ALA A 60 -6.90 -10.07 -7.65
N LYS A 61 -6.95 -10.60 -6.42
CA LYS A 61 -7.92 -10.15 -5.41
C LYS A 61 -7.66 -8.70 -4.97
N ALA A 62 -6.39 -8.32 -4.80
CA ALA A 62 -6.01 -6.95 -4.47
C ALA A 62 -6.37 -5.98 -5.60
N ASN A 63 -6.16 -6.36 -6.87
CA ASN A 63 -6.54 -5.56 -8.03
C ASN A 63 -8.04 -5.33 -8.10
N GLN A 64 -8.85 -6.38 -7.91
CA GLN A 64 -10.30 -6.28 -7.91
C GLN A 64 -10.80 -5.29 -6.85
N LEU A 65 -10.28 -5.40 -5.63
CA LEU A 65 -10.62 -4.46 -4.56
C LEU A 65 -10.09 -3.05 -4.86
N ALA A 66 -8.92 -2.90 -5.45
CA ALA A 66 -8.36 -1.59 -5.82
C ALA A 66 -9.22 -0.87 -6.88
N HIS A 67 -9.66 -1.57 -7.94
CA HIS A 67 -10.59 -1.03 -8.94
C HIS A 67 -11.90 -0.58 -8.29
N TYR A 68 -12.44 -1.40 -7.38
CA TYR A 68 -13.64 -1.03 -6.62
C TYR A 68 -13.40 0.23 -5.78
N LEU A 69 -12.27 0.30 -5.06
CA LEU A 69 -11.92 1.44 -4.20
C LEU A 69 -11.73 2.73 -5.00
N GLN A 70 -11.19 2.68 -6.22
CA GLN A 70 -11.14 3.85 -7.10
C GLN A 70 -12.54 4.37 -7.46
N LYS A 71 -13.49 3.48 -7.75
CA LYS A 71 -14.91 3.87 -7.94
C LYS A 71 -15.52 4.43 -6.66
N GLN A 72 -15.00 4.05 -5.50
CA GLN A 72 -15.39 4.64 -4.21
C GLN A 72 -14.74 5.98 -3.91
N GLY A 73 -13.83 6.47 -4.76
CA GLY A 73 -13.14 7.76 -4.63
C GLY A 73 -11.77 7.68 -3.99
N VAL A 74 -11.17 6.48 -3.86
CA VAL A 74 -9.78 6.33 -3.40
C VAL A 74 -8.83 6.65 -4.56
N GLY A 75 -7.79 7.43 -4.26
CA GLY A 75 -6.74 7.85 -5.19
C GLY A 75 -5.60 8.48 -4.42
N SER A 76 -4.74 9.23 -5.12
CA SER A 76 -3.60 9.94 -4.51
C SER A 76 -4.01 10.77 -3.30
N GLU A 77 -3.23 10.73 -2.23
CA GLU A 77 -3.44 11.50 -0.99
C GLU A 77 -4.76 11.18 -0.25
N VAL A 78 -5.48 10.13 -0.65
CA VAL A 78 -6.68 9.69 0.08
C VAL A 78 -6.30 8.71 1.17
N LEU A 79 -6.60 9.08 2.42
CA LEU A 79 -6.45 8.21 3.58
C LEU A 79 -7.67 7.29 3.75
N VAL A 80 -7.40 5.99 3.84
CA VAL A 80 -8.39 4.94 4.05
C VAL A 80 -8.16 4.28 5.40
N GLY A 81 -9.14 4.39 6.30
CA GLY A 81 -9.12 3.66 7.56
C GLY A 81 -9.24 2.15 7.29
N ILE A 82 -8.42 1.33 7.94
CA ILE A 82 -8.51 -0.12 7.84
C ILE A 82 -8.78 -0.73 9.23
N CYS A 83 -9.96 -1.33 9.38
CA CYS A 83 -10.44 -1.90 10.64
C CYS A 83 -10.68 -3.41 10.47
N LEU A 84 -9.59 -4.16 10.31
CA LEU A 84 -9.60 -5.60 10.05
C LEU A 84 -8.73 -6.35 11.05
N GLU A 85 -9.16 -7.54 11.44
CA GLU A 85 -8.33 -8.49 12.18
C GLU A 85 -7.27 -9.11 11.26
N ARG A 86 -6.22 -9.70 11.86
CA ARG A 86 -5.18 -10.42 11.13
C ARG A 86 -5.79 -11.56 10.33
N SER A 87 -5.75 -11.43 9.00
CA SER A 87 -6.40 -12.34 8.06
C SER A 87 -5.84 -12.12 6.64
N PRO A 88 -6.10 -13.02 5.68
CA PRO A 88 -5.81 -12.75 4.27
C PRO A 88 -6.53 -11.49 3.75
N ALA A 89 -7.73 -11.20 4.26
CA ALA A 89 -8.48 -10.00 3.90
C ALA A 89 -7.73 -8.71 4.27
N LEU A 90 -7.00 -8.69 5.40
CA LEU A 90 -6.14 -7.57 5.77
C LEU A 90 -5.08 -7.31 4.70
N ILE A 91 -4.32 -8.34 4.29
CA ILE A 91 -3.24 -8.17 3.30
C ILE A 91 -3.79 -7.78 1.93
N ILE A 92 -4.89 -8.39 1.49
CA ILE A 92 -5.60 -8.00 0.25
C ILE A 92 -5.97 -6.51 0.30
N SER A 93 -6.50 -6.05 1.43
CA SER A 93 -6.98 -4.67 1.61
C SER A 93 -5.84 -3.66 1.65
N LEU A 94 -4.73 -3.98 2.34
CA LEU A 94 -3.54 -3.14 2.35
C LEU A 94 -3.00 -2.95 0.93
N MET A 95 -2.82 -4.05 0.18
CA MET A 95 -2.33 -3.98 -1.20
C MET A 95 -3.33 -3.25 -2.10
N ALA A 96 -4.63 -3.46 -1.91
CA ALA A 96 -5.65 -2.80 -2.70
C ALA A 96 -5.68 -1.28 -2.51
N ILE A 97 -5.51 -0.80 -1.27
CA ILE A 97 -5.46 0.64 -0.98
C ILE A 97 -4.25 1.27 -1.69
N LEU A 98 -3.07 0.66 -1.57
CA LEU A 98 -1.85 1.14 -2.21
C LEU A 98 -1.96 1.13 -3.74
N LYS A 99 -2.53 0.07 -4.32
CA LYS A 99 -2.78 -0.06 -5.76
C LYS A 99 -3.81 0.94 -6.29
N ALA A 100 -4.82 1.27 -5.48
CA ALA A 100 -5.77 2.33 -5.81
C ALA A 100 -5.13 3.73 -5.76
N GLY A 101 -3.95 3.87 -5.13
CA GLY A 101 -3.19 5.09 -4.97
C GLY A 101 -3.37 5.80 -3.63
N GLY A 102 -4.14 5.21 -2.72
CA GLY A 102 -4.37 5.77 -1.38
C GLY A 102 -3.34 5.29 -0.35
N ALA A 103 -3.41 5.88 0.85
CA ALA A 103 -2.64 5.45 2.01
C ALA A 103 -3.57 4.86 3.07
N TYR A 104 -3.13 3.83 3.79
CA TYR A 104 -3.96 3.21 4.83
C TYR A 104 -3.67 3.77 6.23
N VAL A 105 -4.70 3.79 7.07
CA VAL A 105 -4.62 4.16 8.48
C VAL A 105 -5.11 2.98 9.31
N PRO A 106 -4.23 2.23 10.01
CA PRO A 106 -4.65 1.11 10.83
C PRO A 106 -5.52 1.57 12.01
N LEU A 107 -6.75 1.05 12.08
CA LEU A 107 -7.74 1.28 13.12
C LEU A 107 -8.01 -0.08 13.78
N ASP A 108 -7.18 -0.46 14.75
CA ASP A 108 -7.24 -1.78 15.39
C ASP A 108 -8.58 -1.96 16.12
N PRO A 109 -9.42 -2.96 15.76
CA PRO A 109 -10.72 -3.17 16.41
C PRO A 109 -10.63 -3.45 17.92
N ASP A 110 -9.47 -3.86 18.43
CA ASP A 110 -9.25 -4.11 19.86
C ASP A 110 -8.95 -2.82 20.65
N TYR A 111 -8.76 -1.69 19.98
CA TYR A 111 -8.60 -0.39 20.65
C TYR A 111 -9.92 0.12 21.26
N PRO A 112 -9.85 0.87 22.38
CA PRO A 112 -11.02 1.56 22.92
C PRO A 112 -11.67 2.45 21.86
N VAL A 113 -13.01 2.51 21.85
CA VAL A 113 -13.79 3.25 20.86
C VAL A 113 -13.39 4.72 20.81
N GLU A 114 -13.16 5.34 21.96
CA GLU A 114 -12.76 6.75 22.06
C GLU A 114 -11.43 6.99 21.34
N ARG A 115 -10.50 6.02 21.42
CA ARG A 115 -9.22 6.11 20.72
C ARG A 115 -9.40 5.98 19.20
N LEU A 116 -10.29 5.11 18.75
CA LEU A 116 -10.60 4.91 17.34
C LEU A 116 -11.25 6.16 16.73
N GLU A 117 -12.21 6.76 17.44
CA GLU A 117 -12.85 8.02 17.04
C GLU A 117 -11.81 9.15 16.92
N MET A 118 -10.90 9.28 17.90
CA MET A 118 -9.82 10.28 17.85
C MET A 118 -8.89 10.06 16.65
N MET A 119 -8.49 8.81 16.38
CA MET A 119 -7.61 8.48 15.26
C MET A 119 -8.28 8.73 13.91
N GLN A 120 -9.57 8.42 13.79
CA GLN A 120 -10.36 8.67 12.58
C GLN A 120 -10.56 10.17 12.34
N GLU A 121 -10.87 10.93 13.38
CA GLU A 121 -11.03 12.39 13.30
C GLU A 121 -9.71 13.06 12.90
N ASP A 122 -8.60 12.71 13.56
CA ASP A 122 -7.28 13.27 13.28
C ASP A 122 -6.79 12.90 11.86
N SER A 123 -7.03 11.65 11.42
CA SER A 123 -6.59 11.22 10.09
C SER A 123 -7.46 11.75 8.96
N GLN A 124 -8.64 12.30 9.27
CA GLN A 124 -9.64 12.72 8.27
C GLN A 124 -9.99 11.62 7.24
N ALA A 125 -9.87 10.35 7.63
CA ALA A 125 -10.13 9.23 6.73
C ALA A 125 -11.64 9.15 6.46
N ARG A 126 -12.05 9.44 5.22
CA ARG A 126 -13.48 9.52 4.84
C ARG A 126 -14.04 8.18 4.35
N LEU A 127 -13.20 7.17 4.23
CA LEU A 127 -13.58 5.80 3.91
C LEU A 127 -12.91 4.85 4.91
N ILE A 128 -13.70 3.93 5.46
CA ILE A 128 -13.21 2.82 6.30
C ILE A 128 -13.49 1.51 5.58
N LEU A 129 -12.45 0.70 5.46
CA LEU A 129 -12.50 -0.66 4.98
C LEU A 129 -12.55 -1.62 6.17
N THR A 130 -13.56 -2.48 6.22
CA THR A 130 -13.84 -3.37 7.35
C THR A 130 -14.54 -4.65 6.88
N THR A 131 -14.98 -5.49 7.83
CA THR A 131 -15.92 -6.60 7.60
C THR A 131 -17.23 -6.33 8.32
N ARG A 132 -18.28 -7.09 8.02
CA ARG A 132 -19.54 -7.04 8.77
C ARG A 132 -19.32 -7.31 10.26
N LYS A 133 -18.40 -8.23 10.60
CA LYS A 133 -18.04 -8.58 11.98
C LYS A 133 -17.45 -7.39 12.74
N ASN A 134 -16.54 -6.64 12.11
CA ASN A 134 -15.79 -5.55 12.73
C ASN A 134 -16.50 -4.19 12.60
N ARG A 135 -17.65 -4.14 11.92
CA ARG A 135 -18.42 -2.91 11.78
C ARG A 135 -18.96 -2.49 13.16
N ALA A 136 -18.66 -1.26 13.54
CA ALA A 136 -19.04 -0.69 14.83
C ALA A 136 -19.75 0.67 14.67
N GLU A 137 -20.43 1.11 15.73
CA GLU A 137 -21.26 2.33 15.72
C GLU A 137 -20.46 3.63 15.52
N TRP A 138 -19.22 3.67 15.99
CA TRP A 138 -18.35 4.84 15.82
C TRP A 138 -18.09 5.18 14.35
N MET A 139 -18.16 4.19 13.46
CA MET A 139 -17.98 4.38 12.01
C MET A 139 -19.18 5.01 11.29
N ARG A 140 -20.33 5.24 11.98
CA ARG A 140 -21.64 5.55 11.35
C ARG A 140 -21.64 6.78 10.42
N ASN A 141 -20.77 7.75 10.66
CA ASN A 141 -20.69 9.00 9.91
C ASN A 141 -19.63 8.97 8.80
N THR A 142 -19.11 7.79 8.45
CA THR A 142 -18.06 7.63 7.46
C THR A 142 -18.46 6.60 6.41
N LYS A 143 -17.94 6.74 5.19
CA LYS A 143 -18.22 5.77 4.14
C LYS A 143 -17.60 4.43 4.50
N ILE A 144 -18.39 3.36 4.48
CA ILE A 144 -17.92 2.02 4.86
C ILE A 144 -17.90 1.12 3.63
N VAL A 145 -16.77 0.45 3.41
CA VAL A 145 -16.64 -0.68 2.49
C VAL A 145 -16.46 -1.94 3.34
N CYS A 146 -17.46 -2.82 3.33
CA CYS A 146 -17.36 -4.12 3.98
C CYS A 146 -16.94 -5.16 2.95
N THR A 147 -15.73 -5.71 3.05
CA THR A 147 -15.18 -6.60 2.01
C THR A 147 -15.95 -7.90 1.85
N ASP A 148 -16.60 -8.37 2.92
CA ASP A 148 -17.40 -9.59 2.95
C ASP A 148 -18.84 -9.38 2.46
N THR A 149 -19.39 -8.18 2.65
CA THR A 149 -20.75 -7.86 2.22
C THR A 149 -20.78 -7.39 0.76
N GLN A 150 -19.74 -6.68 0.31
CA GLN A 150 -19.56 -6.24 -1.07
C GLN A 150 -18.72 -7.20 -1.92
N GLU A 151 -18.49 -8.43 -1.46
CA GLU A 151 -17.63 -9.41 -2.14
C GLU A 151 -18.05 -9.63 -3.61
N HIS A 152 -19.36 -9.70 -3.87
CA HIS A 152 -19.87 -9.92 -5.23
C HIS A 152 -19.47 -8.78 -6.17
N GLU A 153 -19.71 -7.53 -5.79
CA GLU A 153 -19.39 -6.34 -6.59
C GLU A 153 -17.89 -6.23 -6.83
N ILE A 154 -17.09 -6.43 -5.78
CA ILE A 154 -15.63 -6.45 -5.85
C ILE A 154 -15.17 -7.54 -6.83
N SER A 155 -15.76 -8.73 -6.78
CA SER A 155 -15.39 -9.85 -7.65
C SER A 155 -15.69 -9.63 -9.14
N GLN A 156 -16.54 -8.66 -9.48
CA GLN A 156 -16.83 -8.29 -10.87
C GLN A 156 -15.80 -7.31 -11.45
N GLU A 157 -14.96 -6.72 -10.61
CA GLU A 157 -13.91 -5.82 -11.07
C GLU A 157 -12.79 -6.57 -11.82
N SER A 158 -12.01 -5.80 -12.58
CA SER A 158 -10.85 -6.33 -13.30
C SER A 158 -9.84 -6.95 -12.34
N ARG A 159 -9.24 -8.06 -12.77
CA ARG A 159 -8.15 -8.75 -12.07
C ARG A 159 -6.78 -8.20 -12.46
N GLU A 160 -6.71 -7.36 -13.48
CA GLU A 160 -5.47 -6.78 -14.00
C GLU A 160 -4.96 -5.64 -13.10
N ASN A 161 -3.65 -5.45 -13.09
CA ASN A 161 -3.02 -4.35 -12.36
C ASN A 161 -3.58 -3.01 -12.84
N LEU A 162 -3.62 -2.04 -11.93
CA LEU A 162 -4.14 -0.72 -12.22
C LEU A 162 -3.07 0.10 -12.94
N ASN A 163 -3.45 0.76 -14.04
CA ASN A 163 -2.57 1.68 -14.76
C ASN A 163 -2.70 3.10 -14.20
N HIS A 164 -2.54 3.26 -12.87
CA HIS A 164 -2.60 4.55 -12.20
C HIS A 164 -1.20 5.00 -11.77
N THR A 165 -0.84 6.26 -12.04
CA THR A 165 0.45 6.81 -11.62
C THR A 165 0.44 7.12 -10.12
N VAL A 166 1.18 6.35 -9.34
CA VAL A 166 1.52 6.66 -7.94
C VAL A 166 2.98 7.11 -7.90
N ALA A 167 3.30 8.18 -7.18
CA ALA A 167 4.67 8.64 -7.02
C ALA A 167 5.29 8.07 -5.74
N ALA A 168 6.62 7.89 -5.72
CA ALA A 168 7.31 7.31 -4.57
C ALA A 168 7.23 8.19 -3.29
N HIS A 169 6.95 9.49 -3.44
CA HIS A 169 6.75 10.43 -2.33
C HIS A 169 5.29 10.51 -1.84
N HIS A 170 4.35 9.80 -2.49
CA HIS A 170 3.00 9.70 -1.95
C HIS A 170 2.99 8.83 -0.70
N LEU A 171 2.05 9.12 0.20
CA LEU A 171 1.87 8.37 1.43
C LEU A 171 1.52 6.91 1.13
N ALA A 172 2.19 5.99 1.83
CA ALA A 172 1.82 4.58 1.88
C ALA A 172 0.91 4.29 3.09
N TYR A 173 1.23 4.86 4.25
CA TYR A 173 0.39 4.72 5.44
C TYR A 173 0.61 5.82 6.48
N VAL A 174 -0.34 5.90 7.42
CA VAL A 174 -0.21 6.69 8.64
C VAL A 174 -0.40 5.77 9.85
N ILE A 175 0.59 5.70 10.74
CA ILE A 175 0.49 4.95 12.00
C ILE A 175 0.41 5.91 13.18
N TYR A 176 -0.39 5.56 14.18
CA TYR A 176 -0.53 6.36 15.38
C TYR A 176 0.33 5.85 16.51
N THR A 177 1.08 6.75 17.12
CA THR A 177 1.87 6.48 18.32
C THR A 177 1.25 7.17 19.53
N SER A 178 1.52 6.63 20.73
CA SER A 178 1.13 7.29 21.97
C SER A 178 1.90 8.61 22.11
N GLY A 179 1.22 9.74 21.94
CA GLY A 179 1.82 11.05 22.16
C GLY A 179 2.10 11.27 23.65
N SER A 180 3.20 11.98 23.96
CA SER A 180 3.53 12.40 25.32
C SER A 180 2.46 13.26 26.00
N THR A 181 1.55 13.85 25.21
CA THR A 181 0.43 14.68 25.65
C THR A 181 -0.90 13.90 25.74
N GLY A 182 -0.88 12.57 25.61
CA GLY A 182 -2.06 11.70 25.65
C GLY A 182 -2.87 11.66 24.35
N LYS A 183 -2.71 12.64 23.45
CA LYS A 183 -3.31 12.60 22.11
C LYS A 183 -2.46 11.74 21.17
N PRO A 184 -3.05 10.78 20.43
CA PRO A 184 -2.34 10.05 19.38
C PRO A 184 -1.74 11.01 18.35
N LYS A 185 -0.55 10.70 17.83
CA LYS A 185 0.07 11.45 16.73
C LYS A 185 0.22 10.56 15.51
N GLY A 186 -0.33 10.99 14.39
CA GLY A 186 -0.15 10.33 13.09
C GLY A 186 1.27 10.53 12.56
N VAL A 187 1.98 9.43 12.35
CA VAL A 187 3.27 9.40 11.67
C VAL A 187 3.02 8.99 10.23
N MET A 188 3.27 9.91 9.31
CA MET A 188 3.10 9.74 7.87
C MET A 188 4.33 9.05 7.28
N ILE A 189 4.12 7.97 6.52
CA ILE A 189 5.18 7.20 5.87
C ILE A 189 4.93 7.13 4.37
N GLU A 190 5.92 7.57 3.59
CA GLU A 190 5.90 7.58 2.12
C GLU A 190 6.33 6.23 1.55
N HIS A 191 5.96 5.95 0.30
CA HIS A 191 6.29 4.71 -0.40
C HIS A 191 7.80 4.42 -0.43
N HIS A 192 8.62 5.42 -0.76
CA HIS A 192 10.07 5.25 -0.89
C HIS A 192 10.74 4.84 0.44
N SER A 193 10.11 5.15 1.58
CA SER A 193 10.64 4.81 2.91
C SER A 193 10.55 3.31 3.23
N LEU A 194 9.76 2.55 2.44
CA LEU A 194 9.48 1.14 2.65
C LEU A 194 10.09 0.23 1.59
N ALA A 195 10.48 0.80 0.45
CA ALA A 195 10.80 0.05 -0.75
C ALA A 195 12.32 -0.12 -0.99
N THR A 196 13.13 0.20 0.03
CA THR A 196 14.59 -0.01 0.07
C THR A 196 14.98 -1.48 0.22
#